data_AF-A0A1Y5ZH43-F1
#
_entry.id   AF-A0A1Y5ZH43-F1
#
_cell.length_a   1.000
_cell.length_b   1.000
_cell.length_c   1.000
_cell.angle_alpha   90.00
_cell.angle_beta   90.00
_cell.angle_gamma   90.00
#
_symmetry.space_group_name_H-M   'P 1'
#
loop_
_entity.id
_entity.type
_entity.pdbx_description
1 polymer ?
#
loop_
_entity_poly.entity_id
_entity_poly.type
_entity_poly.pdbx_seq_one_letter_code
_entity_poly.pdbx_strand_id
1 'polypeptide(L)'
;MQINEEGKLADWNLIVQGNISLLWIQECLKPENQNKKVNELLREFLKKNENINLLNPSVLLMASYLLFVYTKEKDFNDGDYSFVDISKFNVIASRKRRPDGNYICRRVRNALAHSRVHIDESLQITFEDSKPDGTDYFKCVISCVDFGNFINNFMFTLKDSYFSNRV
;
A
#
# COMPACT_ATOMS: atom_id res chain seq x y z
N MET A 1 24.33 -14.75 16.47
CA MET A 1 22.94 -14.39 16.12
C MET A 1 22.94 -14.12 14.62
N GLN A 2 22.52 -15.09 13.81
CA GLN A 2 22.45 -14.89 12.35
C GLN A 2 21.34 -13.87 12.08
N ILE A 3 21.73 -12.72 11.54
CA ILE A 3 20.80 -11.73 11.03
C ILE A 3 20.09 -12.39 9.85
N ASN A 4 18.76 -12.49 9.89
CA ASN A 4 17.96 -13.19 8.89
C ASN A 4 18.08 -12.45 7.54
N GLU A 5 18.93 -12.96 6.64
CA GLU A 5 19.32 -12.27 5.40
C GLU A 5 18.15 -12.10 4.43
N GLU A 6 17.13 -12.97 4.52
CA GLU A 6 15.93 -12.93 3.68
C GLU A 6 15.07 -11.68 3.92
N GLY A 7 14.88 -11.27 5.19
CA GLY A 7 14.14 -10.07 5.53
C GLY A 7 14.82 -8.80 5.03
N LYS A 8 16.15 -8.76 5.14
CA LYS A 8 16.97 -7.62 4.69
C LYS A 8 16.97 -7.51 3.15
N LEU A 9 17.00 -8.62 2.43
CA LEU A 9 16.87 -8.65 0.97
C LEU A 9 15.48 -8.17 0.51
N ALA A 10 14.42 -8.56 1.21
CA ALA A 10 13.06 -8.08 0.92
C ALA A 10 12.93 -6.56 1.16
N ASP A 11 13.48 -6.04 2.26
CA ASP A 11 13.48 -4.60 2.57
C ASP A 11 14.23 -3.80 1.49
N TRP A 12 15.42 -4.25 1.08
CA TRP A 12 16.19 -3.59 0.03
C TRP A 12 15.51 -3.65 -1.33
N ASN A 13 14.87 -4.78 -1.66
CA ASN A 13 14.10 -4.92 -2.88
C ASN A 13 12.94 -3.91 -2.92
N LEU A 14 12.22 -3.75 -1.80
CA LEU A 14 11.13 -2.77 -1.69
C LEU A 14 11.63 -1.34 -1.83
N ILE A 15 12.75 -0.99 -1.18
CA ILE A 15 13.38 0.34 -1.27
C ILE A 15 13.78 0.65 -2.71
N VAL A 16 14.45 -0.29 -3.39
CA VAL A 16 14.94 -0.11 -4.77
C VAL A 16 13.76 0.04 -5.73
N GLN A 17 12.76 -0.85 -5.68
CA GLN A 17 11.62 -0.79 -6.58
C GLN A 17 10.70 0.42 -6.31
N GLY A 18 10.57 0.85 -5.05
CA GLY A 18 9.86 2.07 -4.69
C GLY A 18 10.51 3.33 -5.27
N ASN A 19 11.83 3.46 -5.15
CA ASN A 19 12.56 4.59 -5.73
C ASN A 19 12.50 4.61 -7.26
N ILE A 20 12.56 3.43 -7.90
CA ILE A 20 12.48 3.36 -9.37
C ILE A 20 11.07 3.66 -9.87
N SER A 21 10.03 3.37 -9.08
CA SER A 21 8.66 3.79 -9.37
C SER A 21 8.47 5.31 -9.29
N LEU A 22 9.23 6.00 -8.45
CA LEU A 22 9.29 7.47 -8.44
C LEU A 22 10.01 8.02 -9.67
N LEU A 23 11.08 7.36 -10.13
CA LEU A 23 11.76 7.72 -11.38
C LEU A 23 10.83 7.60 -12.61
N TRP A 24 9.91 6.64 -12.60
CA TRP A 24 8.90 6.51 -13.65
C TRP A 24 7.96 7.74 -13.74
N ILE A 25 7.52 8.26 -12.60
CA ILE A 25 6.71 9.50 -12.56
C ILE A 25 7.51 10.66 -13.16
N GLN A 26 8.80 10.76 -12.85
CA GLN A 26 9.68 11.80 -13.38
C GLN A 26 9.87 11.67 -14.90
N GLU A 27 9.96 10.45 -15.43
CA GLU A 27 10.04 10.22 -16.89
C GLU A 27 8.78 10.64 -17.62
N CYS A 28 7.60 10.49 -17.01
CA CYS A 28 6.33 10.95 -17.58
C CYS A 28 6.23 12.48 -17.66
N LEU A 29 6.99 13.20 -16.85
CA LEU A 29 6.99 14.67 -16.77
C LEU A 29 8.03 15.32 -17.68
N LYS A 30 8.88 14.54 -18.34
CA LYS A 30 9.92 15.09 -19.22
C LYS A 30 9.32 15.72 -20.48
N PRO A 31 9.74 16.95 -20.86
CA PRO A 31 9.21 17.64 -22.05
C PRO A 31 9.31 16.80 -23.34
N GLU A 32 10.39 16.04 -23.52
CA GLU A 32 10.60 15.17 -24.68
C GLU A 32 9.62 13.98 -24.78
N ASN A 33 8.91 13.68 -23.68
CA ASN A 33 7.97 12.57 -23.58
C ASN A 33 6.50 13.02 -23.67
N GLN A 34 6.23 14.33 -23.75
CA GLN A 34 4.88 14.93 -23.70
C GLN A 34 3.89 14.35 -24.74
N ASN A 35 4.38 13.95 -25.92
CA ASN A 35 3.55 13.46 -27.01
C ASN A 35 3.50 11.92 -27.12
N LYS A 36 4.22 11.20 -26.26
CA LYS A 36 4.27 9.74 -26.29
C LYS A 36 3.09 9.13 -25.53
N LYS A 37 2.63 7.95 -25.97
CA LYS A 37 1.62 7.22 -25.20
C LYS A 37 2.27 6.63 -23.94
N VAL A 38 1.51 6.59 -22.85
CA VAL A 38 1.97 6.05 -21.55
C VAL A 38 2.51 4.63 -21.70
N ASN A 39 1.93 3.78 -22.55
CA ASN A 39 2.41 2.41 -22.75
C ASN A 39 3.74 2.32 -23.51
N GLU A 40 4.04 3.27 -24.39
CA GLU A 40 5.30 3.35 -25.13
C GLU A 40 6.42 3.76 -24.17
N LEU A 41 6.15 4.79 -23.35
CA LEU A 41 7.04 5.22 -22.27
C LEU A 41 7.32 4.09 -21.28
N LEU A 42 6.28 3.34 -20.89
CA LEU A 42 6.41 2.22 -19.96
C LEU A 42 7.34 1.13 -20.51
N ARG A 43 7.16 0.77 -21.78
CA ARG A 43 8.02 -0.22 -22.46
C ARG A 43 9.47 0.26 -22.55
N GLU A 44 9.69 1.52 -22.91
CA GLU A 44 11.03 2.11 -22.98
C GLU A 44 11.71 2.14 -21.61
N PHE A 45 10.95 2.48 -20.55
CA PHE A 45 11.46 2.56 -19.19
C PHE A 45 11.84 1.19 -18.63
N LEU A 46 10.98 0.17 -18.80
CA LEU A 46 11.26 -1.20 -18.36
C LEU A 46 12.47 -1.79 -19.10
N LYS A 47 12.64 -1.46 -20.39
CA LYS A 47 13.79 -1.93 -21.19
C LYS A 47 15.13 -1.34 -20.71
N LYS A 48 15.14 -0.15 -20.13
CA LYS A 48 16.34 0.48 -19.55
C LYS A 48 16.64 0.02 -18.11
N ASN A 49 15.70 -0.66 -17.49
CA ASN A 49 15.69 -1.04 -16.09
C ASN A 49 15.42 -2.55 -15.97
N GLU A 50 16.31 -3.36 -16.55
CA GLU A 50 16.17 -4.82 -16.55
C GLU A 50 16.14 -5.37 -15.10
N ASN A 51 15.29 -6.38 -14.86
CA ASN A 51 14.99 -6.96 -13.54
C ASN A 51 14.21 -6.08 -12.57
N ILE A 52 13.61 -4.98 -13.04
CA ILE A 52 12.71 -4.15 -12.25
C ILE A 52 11.29 -4.35 -12.73
N ASN A 53 10.42 -4.78 -11.82
CA ASN A 53 8.99 -4.67 -12.01
C ASN A 53 8.59 -3.26 -11.59
N LEU A 54 7.98 -2.48 -12.49
CA LEU A 54 7.35 -1.22 -12.10
C LEU A 54 6.20 -1.55 -11.14
N LEU A 55 6.47 -1.36 -9.86
CA LEU A 55 5.58 -1.76 -8.78
C LEU A 55 4.43 -0.74 -8.68
N ASN A 56 3.38 -0.95 -9.48
CA ASN A 56 2.03 -0.43 -9.16
C ASN A 56 1.64 -0.77 -7.69
N PRO A 57 1.99 -1.96 -7.15
CA PRO A 57 1.79 -2.25 -5.73
C PRO A 57 2.66 -1.43 -4.75
N SER A 58 3.87 -0.99 -5.09
CA SER A 58 4.67 -0.13 -4.18
C SER A 58 4.14 1.29 -4.11
N VAL A 59 3.64 1.83 -5.22
CA VAL A 59 2.92 3.11 -5.21
C VAL A 59 1.66 2.99 -4.36
N LEU A 60 0.96 1.85 -4.44
CA LEU A 60 -0.19 1.55 -3.60
C LEU A 60 0.17 1.43 -2.11
N LEU A 61 1.28 0.76 -1.78
CA LEU A 61 1.80 0.70 -0.42
C LEU A 61 2.24 2.07 0.09
N MET A 62 2.91 2.88 -0.73
CA MET A 62 3.29 4.26 -0.41
C MET A 62 2.05 5.14 -0.16
N ALA A 63 1.03 5.07 -1.01
CA ALA A 63 -0.23 5.78 -0.82
C ALA A 63 -0.93 5.34 0.48
N SER A 64 -0.95 4.03 0.75
CA SER A 64 -1.51 3.50 1.99
C SER A 64 -0.71 3.93 3.23
N TYR A 65 0.61 4.04 3.14
CA TYR A 65 1.46 4.55 4.21
C TYR A 65 1.14 6.01 4.54
N LEU A 66 1.04 6.87 3.52
CA LEU A 66 0.65 8.28 3.69
C LEU A 66 -0.75 8.41 4.31
N LEU A 67 -1.68 7.56 3.91
CA LEU A 67 -3.08 7.59 4.39
C LEU A 67 -3.24 7.08 5.82
N PHE A 68 -2.55 6.00 6.19
CA PHE A 68 -2.80 5.31 7.45
C PHE A 68 -1.75 5.60 8.52
N VAL A 69 -0.47 5.65 8.15
CA VAL A 69 0.63 5.81 9.11
C VAL A 69 0.86 7.29 9.38
N TYR A 70 1.14 8.07 8.34
CA TYR A 70 1.48 9.48 8.47
C TYR A 70 0.34 10.33 9.08
N THR A 71 -0.91 10.09 8.68
CA THR A 71 -2.07 10.80 9.27
C THR A 71 -2.20 10.56 10.77
N LYS A 72 -1.93 9.34 11.24
CA LYS A 72 -1.99 9.05 12.68
C LYS A 72 -0.83 9.66 13.43
N GLU A 73 0.38 9.62 12.91
CA GLU A 73 1.56 10.24 13.55
C GLU A 73 1.40 11.75 13.75
N LYS A 74 0.58 12.40 12.93
CA LYS A 74 0.30 13.84 13.00
C LYS A 74 -1.01 14.17 13.73
N ASP A 75 -1.68 13.17 14.31
CA ASP A 75 -2.99 13.29 14.97
C ASP A 75 -4.04 14.04 14.12
N PHE A 76 -3.96 13.91 12.79
CA PHE A 76 -4.90 14.58 11.89
C PHE A 76 -6.32 13.99 11.95
N ASN A 77 -6.50 12.80 12.52
CA ASN A 77 -7.79 12.19 12.82
C ASN A 77 -7.63 11.01 13.78
N ASP A 78 -8.52 10.89 14.77
CA ASP A 78 -8.90 9.57 15.29
C ASP A 78 -9.76 8.91 14.22
N GLY A 79 -9.07 8.30 13.23
CA GLY A 79 -9.65 7.84 11.98
C GLY A 79 -10.82 6.90 12.19
N ASP A 80 -12.04 7.44 12.14
CA ASP A 80 -13.24 6.63 11.98
C ASP A 80 -13.32 6.16 10.53
N TYR A 81 -12.96 4.90 10.34
CA TYR A 81 -13.05 4.16 9.10
C TYR A 81 -14.32 3.31 9.03
N SER A 82 -15.38 3.65 9.78
CA SER A 82 -16.67 2.94 9.72
C SER A 82 -17.30 2.94 8.33
N PHE A 83 -16.99 3.95 7.51
CA PHE A 83 -17.52 4.14 6.16
C PHE A 83 -16.86 3.27 5.08
N VAL A 84 -15.75 2.59 5.38
CA VAL A 84 -14.97 1.89 4.34
C VAL A 84 -15.55 0.50 4.06
N ASP A 85 -15.66 0.14 2.78
CA ASP A 85 -16.01 -1.22 2.38
C ASP A 85 -14.80 -2.15 2.57
N ILE A 86 -14.95 -3.14 3.44
CA ILE A 86 -13.94 -4.16 3.73
C ILE A 86 -14.24 -5.51 3.09
N SER A 87 -15.28 -5.62 2.26
CA SER A 87 -15.76 -6.89 1.70
C SER A 87 -14.71 -7.68 0.91
N LYS A 88 -13.70 -6.97 0.36
CA LYS A 88 -12.60 -7.56 -0.41
C LYS A 88 -11.41 -8.01 0.44
N PHE A 89 -11.37 -7.67 1.72
CA PHE A 89 -10.33 -8.16 2.62
C PHE A 89 -10.66 -9.58 3.07
N ASN A 90 -9.91 -10.55 2.57
CA ASN A 90 -10.01 -11.93 3.02
C ASN A 90 -9.27 -12.09 4.35
N VAL A 91 -9.99 -12.05 5.46
CA VAL A 91 -9.42 -12.20 6.81
C VAL A 91 -9.22 -13.68 7.12
N ILE A 92 -7.97 -14.13 7.11
CA ILE A 92 -7.58 -15.52 7.38
C ILE A 92 -7.50 -15.76 8.90
N ALA A 93 -6.95 -14.80 9.64
CA ALA A 93 -6.82 -14.87 11.09
C ALA A 93 -7.16 -13.53 11.73
N SER A 94 -7.96 -13.57 12.80
CA SER A 94 -8.33 -12.39 13.59
C SER A 94 -8.84 -12.80 14.96
N ARG A 95 -8.47 -12.04 15.99
CA ARG A 95 -9.07 -12.16 17.32
C ARG A 95 -10.52 -11.65 17.36
N LYS A 96 -10.86 -10.68 16.51
CA LYS A 96 -12.22 -10.12 16.40
C LYS A 96 -13.05 -11.01 15.46
N ARG A 97 -14.12 -11.61 15.99
CA ARG A 97 -15.03 -12.50 15.22
C ARG A 97 -15.68 -11.82 14.01
N ARG A 98 -15.93 -10.51 14.10
CA ARG A 98 -16.49 -9.69 13.02
C ARG A 98 -15.67 -8.41 12.89
N PRO A 99 -14.57 -8.44 12.12
CA PRO A 99 -13.79 -7.24 11.81
C PRO A 99 -14.67 -6.19 11.13
N ASP A 100 -14.49 -4.93 11.51
CA ASP A 100 -15.09 -3.76 10.87
C ASP A 100 -13.99 -2.91 10.22
N GLY A 101 -14.38 -1.86 9.47
CA GLY A 101 -13.45 -0.95 8.80
C GLY A 101 -12.38 -0.38 9.74
N ASN A 102 -12.80 0.08 10.91
CA ASN A 102 -11.91 0.56 11.97
C ASN A 102 -10.86 -0.46 12.38
N TYR A 103 -11.27 -1.71 12.59
CA TYR A 103 -10.35 -2.78 12.94
C TYR A 103 -9.39 -3.09 11.79
N ILE A 104 -9.90 -3.31 10.56
CA ILE A 104 -9.07 -3.69 9.41
C ILE A 104 -8.05 -2.60 9.07
N CYS A 105 -8.46 -1.34 8.94
CA CYS A 105 -7.55 -0.23 8.62
C CYS A 105 -6.46 -0.06 9.69
N ARG A 106 -6.82 -0.22 10.98
CA ARG A 106 -5.83 -0.19 12.06
C ARG A 106 -4.81 -1.33 11.95
N ARG A 107 -5.23 -2.54 11.59
CA ARG A 107 -4.31 -3.68 11.42
C ARG A 107 -3.43 -3.54 10.19
N VAL A 108 -4.00 -3.08 9.07
CA VAL A 108 -3.25 -2.73 7.85
C VAL A 108 -2.20 -1.67 8.14
N ARG A 109 -2.56 -0.60 8.87
CA ARG A 109 -1.62 0.44 9.31
C ARG A 109 -0.46 -0.14 10.11
N ASN A 110 -0.75 -0.98 11.11
CA ASN A 110 0.28 -1.58 11.95
C ASN A 110 1.19 -2.50 11.13
N ALA A 111 0.62 -3.28 10.20
CA ALA A 111 1.40 -4.11 9.30
C ALA A 111 2.36 -3.26 8.44
N LEU A 112 1.88 -2.14 7.88
CA LEU A 112 2.70 -1.19 7.13
C LEU A 112 3.81 -0.57 7.99
N ALA A 113 3.47 -0.06 9.18
CA ALA A 113 4.41 0.60 10.08
C ALA A 113 5.52 -0.33 10.59
N HIS A 114 5.25 -1.64 10.66
CA HIS A 114 6.21 -2.65 11.10
C HIS A 114 6.83 -3.45 9.94
N SER A 115 6.61 -3.04 8.67
CA SER A 115 7.10 -3.74 7.47
C SER A 115 6.70 -5.21 7.40
N ARG A 116 5.49 -5.54 7.88
CA ARG A 116 4.89 -6.89 7.90
C ARG A 116 3.90 -7.06 6.75
N VAL A 117 4.36 -6.70 5.56
CA VAL A 117 3.57 -6.75 4.32
C VAL A 117 4.33 -7.54 3.27
N HIS A 118 3.65 -8.47 2.64
CA HIS A 118 4.22 -9.30 1.58
C HIS A 118 3.33 -9.25 0.33
N ILE A 119 3.94 -9.28 -0.85
CA ILE A 119 3.24 -9.35 -2.13
C ILE A 119 3.77 -10.56 -2.88
N ASP A 120 2.87 -11.48 -3.23
CA ASP A 120 3.23 -12.70 -3.95
C ASP A 120 3.19 -12.53 -5.48
N GLU A 121 3.61 -13.57 -6.19
CA GLU A 121 3.63 -13.62 -7.67
C GLU A 121 2.23 -13.54 -8.29
N SER A 122 1.18 -13.82 -7.51
CA SER A 122 -0.23 -13.71 -7.92
C SER A 122 -0.82 -12.32 -7.66
N LEU A 123 0.03 -11.34 -7.31
CA LEU A 123 -0.35 -9.97 -6.98
C LEU A 123 -1.35 -9.89 -5.82
N GLN A 124 -1.23 -10.80 -4.86
CA GLN A 124 -1.94 -10.75 -3.59
C GLN A 124 -1.08 -10.05 -2.54
N ILE A 125 -1.69 -9.11 -1.81
CA ILE A 125 -1.05 -8.41 -0.70
C ILE A 125 -1.49 -9.11 0.59
N THR A 126 -0.52 -9.60 1.35
CA THR A 126 -0.72 -10.15 2.69
C THR A 126 -0.30 -9.11 3.73
N PHE A 127 -1.21 -8.78 4.65
CA PHE A 127 -0.92 -7.94 5.81
C PHE A 127 -0.91 -8.81 7.06
N GLU A 128 0.17 -8.71 7.83
CA GLU A 128 0.30 -9.40 9.11
C GLU A 128 0.53 -8.41 10.25
N ASP A 129 -0.22 -8.60 11.35
CA ASP A 129 0.00 -7.84 12.56
C ASP A 129 -0.12 -8.77 13.78
N SER A 130 0.72 -8.54 14.77
CA SER A 130 0.74 -9.27 16.03
C SER A 130 1.35 -8.39 17.11
N LYS A 131 0.99 -8.66 18.37
CA LYS A 131 1.76 -8.13 19.48
C LYS A 131 3.16 -8.75 19.51
N PRO A 132 4.13 -8.11 20.21
CA PRO A 132 5.49 -8.63 20.33
C PRO A 132 5.58 -10.03 20.94
N ASP A 133 4.61 -10.39 21.79
CA ASP A 133 4.48 -11.71 22.41
C ASP A 133 3.80 -12.76 21.52
N GLY A 134 3.51 -12.42 20.25
CA GLY A 134 2.80 -13.29 19.29
C GLY A 134 1.30 -13.42 19.54
N THR A 135 0.76 -12.79 20.58
CA THR A 135 -0.68 -12.79 20.85
C THR A 135 -1.42 -11.79 19.98
N ASP A 136 -2.75 -11.93 19.89
CA ASP A 136 -3.61 -11.07 19.06
C ASP A 136 -3.11 -11.02 17.60
N TYR A 137 -2.96 -12.19 16.98
CA TYR A 137 -2.52 -12.33 15.60
C TYR A 137 -3.63 -11.92 14.61
N PHE A 138 -3.22 -11.29 13.52
CA PHE A 138 -4.07 -10.93 12.38
C PHE A 138 -3.34 -11.24 11.09
N LYS A 139 -4.07 -11.81 10.14
CA LYS A 139 -3.64 -12.01 8.77
C LYS A 139 -4.81 -11.74 7.85
N CYS A 140 -4.63 -10.86 6.89
CA CYS A 140 -5.56 -10.71 5.78
C CYS A 140 -4.84 -10.68 4.44
N VAL A 141 -5.58 -11.08 3.41
CA VAL A 141 -5.13 -11.08 2.02
C VAL A 141 -6.10 -10.27 1.18
N ILE A 142 -5.59 -9.50 0.23
CA ILE A 142 -6.38 -8.73 -0.73
C ILE A 142 -5.60 -8.62 -2.04
N SER A 143 -6.30 -8.65 -3.18
CA SER A 143 -5.63 -8.44 -4.47
C SER A 143 -5.11 -7.01 -4.60
N CYS A 144 -4.02 -6.79 -5.35
CA CYS A 144 -3.53 -5.43 -5.63
C CYS A 144 -4.60 -4.55 -6.30
N VAL A 145 -5.46 -5.14 -7.14
CA VAL A 145 -6.55 -4.42 -7.81
C VAL A 145 -7.60 -3.97 -6.82
N ASP A 146 -8.08 -4.87 -5.96
CA ASP A 146 -9.10 -4.55 -4.96
C ASP A 146 -8.56 -3.57 -3.92
N PHE A 147 -7.30 -3.70 -3.52
CA PHE A 147 -6.66 -2.75 -2.62
C PHE A 147 -6.47 -1.38 -3.28
N GLY A 148 -6.16 -1.33 -4.57
CA GLY A 148 -6.15 -0.09 -5.37
C GLY A 148 -7.50 0.60 -5.38
N ASN A 149 -8.57 -0.14 -5.66
CA ASN A 149 -9.94 0.37 -5.63
C ASN A 149 -10.32 0.88 -4.23
N PHE A 150 -9.94 0.15 -3.19
CA PHE A 150 -10.14 0.54 -1.80
C PHE A 150 -9.45 1.88 -1.48
N ILE A 151 -8.16 2.04 -1.80
CA ILE A 151 -7.42 3.28 -1.58
C ILE A 151 -8.00 4.45 -2.37
N ASN A 152 -8.40 4.23 -3.63
CA ASN A 152 -9.02 5.25 -4.45
C ASN A 152 -10.36 5.72 -3.88
N ASN A 153 -11.24 4.78 -3.51
CA ASN A 153 -12.52 5.10 -2.89
C ASN A 153 -12.32 5.87 -1.59
N PHE A 154 -11.37 5.42 -0.76
CA PHE A 154 -11.00 6.08 0.49
C PHE A 154 -10.55 7.54 0.24
N MET A 155 -9.67 7.77 -0.73
CA MET A 155 -9.21 9.09 -1.12
C MET A 155 -10.34 9.98 -1.62
N PHE A 156 -11.22 9.47 -2.49
CA PHE A 156 -12.35 10.24 -3.01
C PHE A 156 -13.36 10.60 -1.92
N THR A 157 -13.68 9.67 -1.00
CA THR A 157 -14.55 9.97 0.14
C THR A 157 -13.96 11.04 1.05
N LEU A 158 -12.65 11.01 1.32
CA LEU A 158 -11.98 12.08 2.06
C LEU A 158 -11.99 13.41 1.29
N LYS A 159 -11.71 13.36 -0.02
CA LYS A 159 -11.76 14.55 -0.88
C LYS A 159 -13.15 15.20 -0.83
N ASP A 160 -14.19 14.40 -1.02
CA ASP A 160 -15.56 14.87 -1.10
C ASP A 160 -16.14 15.27 0.28
N SER A 161 -15.69 14.67 1.38
CA SER A 161 -16.13 15.08 2.72
C SER A 161 -15.42 16.33 3.25
N TYR A 162 -14.12 16.46 2.95
CA TYR A 162 -13.27 17.51 3.53
C TYR A 162 -13.15 18.76 2.66
N PHE A 163 -13.22 18.63 1.33
CA PHE A 163 -13.04 19.76 0.40
C PHE A 163 -14.34 20.26 -0.24
N SER A 164 -15.43 19.47 -0.26
CA SER A 164 -16.74 19.95 -0.75
C SER A 164 -17.41 20.93 0.22
N ASN A 165 -17.06 20.88 1.51
CA ASN A 165 -17.53 21.81 2.54
C ASN A 165 -16.69 23.10 2.65
N ARG A 166 -15.82 23.36 1.66
CA ARG A 166 -14.97 24.56 1.59
C ARG A 166 -15.34 25.52 0.45
N VAL A 167 -16.58 25.43 -0.05
CA VAL A 167 -17.20 26.44 -0.93
C VAL A 167 -18.12 27.34 -0.11
#